data_AF-A0A971TWR4-F1
#
_entry.id   AF-A0A971TWR4-F1
#
_cell.length_a   1.000
_cell.length_b   1.000
_cell.length_c   1.000
_cell.angle_alpha   90.00
_cell.angle_beta   90.00
_cell.angle_gamma   90.00
#
_symmetry.space_group_name_H-M   'P 1'
#
loop_
_entity.id
_entity.type
_entity.pdbx_description
1 polymer ?
#
loop_
_entity_poly.entity_id
_entity_poly.type
_entity_poly.pdbx_seq_one_letter_code
_entity_poly.pdbx_strand_id
1 'polypeptide(L)' 'MMDALLDAKDVKCILRCSLPLVYKLADQGRLPAVRIPCPGVGKERQRAMVRFKAEDVQRFIEEHYSGPLIMNRNASRND' A
#
# COMPACT_ATOMS: atom_id res chain seq x y z
N MET A 1 13.93 -5.39 12.13
CA MET A 1 14.21 -4.46 11.03
C MET A 1 13.06 -3.48 10.97
N MET A 2 13.32 -2.16 11.10
CA MET A 2 12.26 -1.15 11.05
C MET A 2 11.75 -1.06 9.60
N ASP A 3 10.55 -1.60 9.35
CA ASP A 3 9.89 -1.45 8.04
C ASP A 3 9.67 0.04 7.80
N ALA A 4 10.35 0.59 6.80
CA ALA A 4 10.27 2.00 6.47
C ALA A 4 8.86 2.30 5.94
N LEU A 5 8.07 3.03 6.72
CA LEU A 5 6.72 3.42 6.33
C LEU A 5 6.74 4.28 5.05
N LEU A 6 6.13 3.76 3.99
CA LEU A 6 5.94 4.42 2.71
C LEU A 6 5.00 5.62 2.86
N ASP A 7 5.28 6.67 2.12
CA ASP A 7 4.36 7.80 1.98
C ASP A 7 3.46 7.64 0.74
N ALA A 8 2.41 8.46 0.65
CA ALA A 8 1.45 8.37 -0.45
C ALA A 8 2.09 8.58 -1.85
N LYS A 9 3.22 9.29 -1.94
CA LYS A 9 3.97 9.45 -3.19
C LYS A 9 4.75 8.20 -3.55
N ASP A 10 5.30 7.46 -2.59
CA ASP A 10 5.91 6.17 -2.89
C ASP A 10 4.86 5.17 -3.39
N VAL A 11 3.74 5.09 -2.69
CA VAL A 11 2.63 4.17 -3.04
C VAL A 11 2.09 4.47 -4.44
N LYS A 12 1.96 5.76 -4.81
CA LYS A 12 1.51 6.12 -6.17
C LYS A 12 2.50 5.61 -7.24
N CYS A 13 3.80 5.62 -6.96
CA CYS A 13 4.84 5.17 -7.88
C CYS A 13 4.82 3.66 -8.02
N ILE A 14 4.60 2.94 -6.91
CA ILE A 14 4.48 1.48 -6.86
C ILE A 14 3.23 1.02 -7.62
N LEU A 15 2.06 1.56 -7.27
CA LEU A 15 0.77 1.20 -7.87
C LEU A 15 0.53 1.84 -9.24
N ARG A 16 1.44 2.72 -9.71
CA ARG A 16 1.30 3.51 -10.94
C ARG A 16 -0.05 4.23 -11.05
N CYS A 17 -0.52 4.77 -9.93
CA CYS A 17 -1.84 5.39 -9.79
C CYS A 17 -1.75 6.88 -9.44
N SER A 18 -2.87 7.59 -9.54
CA SER A 18 -2.96 8.99 -9.10
C SER A 18 -2.93 9.10 -7.57
N LEU A 19 -2.25 10.12 -7.05
CA LEU A 19 -2.23 10.46 -5.61
C LEU A 19 -3.64 10.54 -4.96
N PRO A 20 -4.67 11.17 -5.58
CA PRO A 20 -6.03 11.16 -5.02
C PRO A 20 -6.64 9.76 -4.93
N LEU A 21 -6.27 8.83 -5.82
CA LEU A 21 -6.74 7.45 -5.76
C LEU A 21 -6.16 6.73 -4.54
N VAL A 22 -4.88 6.95 -4.23
CA VAL A 22 -4.23 6.38 -3.03
C VAL A 22 -4.98 6.81 -1.76
N TYR A 23 -5.32 8.09 -1.63
CA TYR A 23 -6.11 8.56 -0.48
C TYR A 23 -7.52 7.97 -0.45
N LYS A 24 -8.20 7.84 -1.60
CA LYS A 24 -9.51 7.18 -1.66
C LYS A 24 -9.45 5.73 -1.21
N LEU A 25 -8.43 4.98 -1.63
CA LEU A 25 -8.23 3.59 -1.21
C LEU A 25 -7.96 3.47 0.30
N ALA A 26 -7.18 4.40 0.85
CA ALA A 26 -6.92 4.48 2.29
C ALA A 26 -8.14 4.93 3.11
N ASP A 27 -9.00 5.76 2.53
CA ASP A 27 -10.26 6.22 3.15
C ASP A 27 -11.32 5.12 3.15
N GLN A 28 -11.44 4.41 2.02
CA GLN A 28 -12.33 3.26 1.84
C GLN A 28 -11.88 1.99 2.60
N GLY A 29 -10.71 2.03 3.26
CA GLY A 29 -10.15 0.87 3.97
C GLY A 29 -9.68 -0.27 3.05
N ARG A 30 -9.56 0.00 1.73
CA ARG A 30 -9.05 -0.97 0.73
C ARG A 30 -7.53 -1.13 0.81
N LEU A 31 -6.84 -0.04 1.16
CA LEU A 31 -5.40 -0.06 1.38
C LEU A 31 -5.10 0.25 2.86
N PRO A 32 -4.47 -0.68 3.60
CA PRO A 32 -4.14 -0.46 5.01
C PRO A 32 -3.23 0.74 5.18
N ALA A 33 -3.64 1.70 6.01
CA ALA A 33 -2.89 2.92 6.22
C ALA A 33 -2.75 3.23 7.71
N VAL A 34 -1.52 3.53 8.12
CA VAL A 34 -1.19 4.02 9.46
C VAL A 34 -1.53 5.51 9.50
N ARG A 35 -2.54 5.87 10.30
CA ARG A 35 -2.94 7.26 10.53
C ARG A 35 -2.32 7.74 11.83
N ILE A 36 -1.28 8.57 11.73
CA ILE A 36 -0.60 9.14 12.90
C ILE A 36 -1.29 10.48 13.23
N PRO A 37 -1.91 10.61 14.41
CA PRO A 37 -2.50 11.88 14.84
C PRO A 37 -1.38 12.91 15.02
N CYS A 38 -1.56 14.10 14.44
CA CYS A 38 -0.61 15.20 14.61
C CYS A 38 -0.96 15.96 15.90
N PRO A 39 -0.04 16.10 16.88
CA PRO A 39 -0.28 16.82 18.14
C PRO A 39 -0.16 18.35 17.94
N GLY A 40 -0.92 18.91 17.00
CA GLY A 40 -0.95 20.35 16.74
C GLY A 40 -2.03 21.03 17.58
N VAL A 41 -1.63 21.80 18.59
CA VAL A 41 -2.53 22.72 19.32
C VAL A 41 -2.67 23.99 18.48
N GLY A 42 -3.73 24.07 17.67
CA GLY A 42 -4.11 25.28 16.94
C GLY A 42 -4.24 25.10 15.42
N LYS A 43 -5.38 25.57 14.89
CA LYS A 43 -5.89 25.53 13.50
C LYS A 43 -6.59 24.22 13.08
N GLU A 44 -7.87 24.16 13.43
CA GLU A 44 -9.09 23.66 12.74
C GLU A 44 -9.09 22.46 11.76
N ARG A 45 -7.96 21.93 11.30
CA ARG A 45 -7.90 20.65 10.56
C ARG A 45 -6.65 19.90 10.99
N GLN A 46 -6.80 19.01 11.97
CA GLN A 46 -5.79 17.99 12.29
C GLN A 46 -5.54 17.15 11.04
N ARG A 47 -4.48 17.46 10.29
CA ARG A 47 -4.06 16.66 9.13
C ARG A 47 -3.39 15.41 9.71
N ALA A 48 -4.15 14.33 9.88
CA ALA A 48 -3.57 13.03 10.23
C ALA A 48 -2.54 12.65 9.17
N MET A 49 -1.31 12.31 9.59
CA MET A 49 -0.29 11.85 8.66
C MET A 49 -0.63 10.41 8.26
N VAL A 50 -0.86 10.19 6.97
CA VAL A 50 -1.16 8.86 6.42
C VAL A 50 0.12 8.24 5.90
N ARG A 51 0.43 7.05 6.40
CA ARG A 51 1.60 6.24 6.07
C ARG A 51 1.15 4.83 5.69
N PHE A 52 1.97 4.10 4.96
CA PHE A 52 1.65 2.77 4.46
C PHE A 52 2.80 1.82 4.77
N LYS A 53 2.52 0.55 5.08
CA LYS A 53 3.57 -0.46 5.15
C LYS A 53 3.84 -1.00 3.76
N ALA A 54 5.09 -1.34 3.47
CA ALA A 54 5.43 -1.93 2.19
C ALA A 54 4.73 -3.28 1.98
N GLU A 55 4.67 -4.09 3.03
CA GLU A 55 4.00 -5.40 3.04
C GLU A 55 2.51 -5.30 2.66
N ASP A 56 1.79 -4.33 3.22
CA ASP A 56 0.37 -4.13 2.96
C ASP A 56 0.11 -3.70 1.49
N VAL A 57 0.99 -2.86 0.94
CA VAL A 57 0.91 -2.44 -0.48
C VAL A 57 1.19 -3.64 -1.40
N GLN A 58 2.15 -4.48 -1.05
CA GLN A 58 2.47 -5.68 -1.83
C GLN A 58 1.33 -6.69 -1.81
N ARG A 59 0.74 -6.95 -0.64
CA ARG A 59 -0.44 -7.82 -0.50
C ARG A 59 -1.64 -7.31 -1.31
N PHE A 60 -1.86 -5.99 -1.31
CA PHE A 60 -2.91 -5.37 -2.12
C PHE A 60 -2.69 -5.63 -3.62
N ILE A 61 -1.43 -5.55 -4.08
CA ILE A 61 -1.09 -5.88 -5.47
C ILE A 61 -1.40 -7.35 -5.72
N GLU A 62 -0.91 -8.28 -4.89
CA GLU A 62 -1.13 -9.71 -5.07
C GLU A 62 -2.62 -10.10 -5.10
N GLU A 63 -3.44 -9.49 -4.25
CA GLU A 63 -4.89 -9.74 -4.21
C GLU A 63 -5.61 -9.25 -5.48
N HIS A 64 -5.17 -8.13 -6.04
CA HIS A 64 -5.78 -7.52 -7.24
C HIS A 64 -5.04 -7.87 -8.54
N TYR A 65 -3.94 -8.63 -8.47
CA TYR A 65 -3.15 -9.02 -9.62
C TYR A 65 -3.83 -10.17 -10.37
N SER A 66 -4.69 -9.82 -11.33
CA SER A 66 -5.37 -10.77 -12.22
C SER A 66 -4.56 -11.06 -13.49
N GLY A 67 -3.23 -11.05 -13.41
CA GLY A 67 -2.34 -11.49 -14.49
C GLY A 67 -2.19 -13.01 -14.47
N PRO A 68 -1.83 -13.66 -15.60
CA PRO A 68 -1.49 -15.07 -15.57
C PRO A 68 -0.26 -15.24 -14.68
N LEU A 69 -0.44 -15.86 -13.49
CA LEU A 69 0.65 -16.59 -12.88
C LEU A 69 1.04 -17.66 -13.90
N ILE A 70 2.08 -17.40 -14.67
CA ILE A 70 2.81 -18.48 -15.35
C ILE A 70 3.42 -19.28 -14.20
N MET A 71 2.61 -20.17 -13.62
CA MET A 71 3.07 -21.24 -12.76
C MET A 71 4.02 -22.04 -13.62
N ASN A 72 5.33 -21.85 -13.41
CA ASN A 72 6.35 -22.61 -14.10
C ASN A 72 6.22 -24.07 -13.61
N ARG A 73 5.45 -24.87 -14.36
CA ARG A 73 5.05 -26.24 -14.04
C ARG A 73 6.18 -27.24 -14.34
N ASN A 74 7.42 -26.86 -14.04
CA ASN A 74 8.61 -27.67 -14.28
C ASN A 74 9.44 -27.77 -12.99
N ALA A 75 8.99 -28.61 -12.06
CA ALA A 75 9.85 -29.15 -11.02
C ALA A 75 9.39 -30.58 -10.70
N SER A 76 10.26 -31.54 -11.05
CA SER A 76 10.21 -32.98 -10.79
C SER A 76 9.19 -33.82 -11.57
N ARG A 77 9.51 -34.04 -12.84
CA ARG A 77 9.48 -35.39 -13.41
C ARG A 77 10.94 -35.87 -13.56
N ASN A 78 11.37 -36.73 -12.63
CA ASN A 78 12.46 -37.69 -12.73
C ASN A 78 12.25 -38.62 -11.53
N ASP A 79 11.52 -39.70 -11.78
CA ASP A 79 12.04 -41.08 -11.92
C ASP A 79 12.14 -41.76 -10.55
#